data_AF-A0AAU9H6B0-F1
#
_entry.id   AF-A0AAU9H6B0-F1
#
_cell.length_a   1.000
_cell.length_b   1.000
_cell.length_c   1.000
_cell.angle_alpha   90.00
_cell.angle_beta   90.00
_cell.angle_gamma   90.00
#
_symmetry.space_group_name_H-M   'P 1'
#
loop_
_entity.id
_entity.type
_entity.pdbx_description
1 polymer ?
#
loop_
_entity_poly.entity_id
_entity_poly.type
_entity_poly.pdbx_seq_one_letter_code
_entity_poly.pdbx_strand_id
1 'polypeptide(L)'
;MSIYKKSHMTYNKKCSNYHFRKTHMEQLNLITNFLRIKDKNITITDEYDMGTHLELHGHLDHTAPKCPKCKGQMAKYDYQKTSKIPYLETADYPLLIRLRKRRFKCKDCGKMAVAETPLVKKNHQISVAVNQKIAQLLIENQAMKHIAHRLSISTSSVMRKLNEFKFETDWNTLPEVMSWDEYAFNKGKMSFIAQDFDSLNVIAILDGRTQATTIRNHFLRYPRKVRNRVKVI
;
A
#
# COMPACT_ATOMS: atom_id res chain seq x y z
N MET A 1 -18.42 57.42 -21.30
CA MET A 1 -18.61 56.18 -22.09
C MET A 1 -17.24 55.63 -22.46
N SER A 2 -16.58 54.88 -21.57
CA SER A 2 -15.24 54.32 -21.82
C SER A 2 -15.33 52.82 -22.00
N ILE A 3 -15.28 52.39 -23.26
CA ILE A 3 -15.24 51.00 -23.67
C ILE A 3 -13.82 50.48 -23.41
N TYR A 4 -13.66 49.59 -22.44
CA TYR A 4 -12.41 48.87 -22.20
C TYR A 4 -12.10 47.95 -23.40
N LYS A 5 -11.03 48.26 -24.13
CA LYS A 5 -10.43 47.38 -25.15
C LYS A 5 -9.92 46.10 -24.47
N LYS A 6 -10.56 44.95 -24.74
CA LYS A 6 -9.97 43.63 -24.49
C LYS A 6 -8.70 43.48 -25.33
N SER A 7 -7.56 43.36 -24.67
CA SER A 7 -6.27 43.07 -25.31
C SER A 7 -6.29 41.65 -25.89
N HIS A 8 -6.35 41.55 -27.22
CA HIS A 8 -6.15 40.29 -27.93
C HIS A 8 -4.68 39.85 -27.79
N MET A 9 -4.45 38.70 -27.15
CA MET A 9 -3.14 38.02 -27.20
C MET A 9 -2.79 37.66 -28.65
N THR A 10 -1.65 38.15 -29.11
CA THR A 10 -1.09 37.88 -30.44
C THR A 10 -0.74 36.39 -30.61
N TYR A 11 -0.87 35.88 -31.83
CA TYR A 11 -0.66 34.47 -32.20
C TYR A 11 0.68 33.89 -31.69
N ASN A 12 1.77 34.67 -31.76
CA ASN A 12 3.09 34.27 -31.24
C ASN A 12 3.13 34.06 -29.71
N LYS A 13 2.39 34.86 -28.92
CA LYS A 13 2.27 34.63 -27.47
C LYS A 13 1.46 33.37 -27.15
N LYS A 14 0.50 32.99 -28.00
CA LYS A 14 -0.25 31.74 -27.86
C LYS A 14 0.61 30.53 -28.23
N CYS A 15 1.38 30.58 -29.31
CA CYS A 15 2.30 29.50 -29.73
C CYS A 15 3.46 29.30 -28.73
N SER A 16 4.05 30.37 -28.20
CA SER A 16 5.10 30.29 -27.18
C SER A 16 4.59 29.68 -25.86
N ASN A 17 3.41 30.10 -25.38
CA ASN A 17 2.76 29.48 -24.22
C ASN A 17 2.38 28.00 -24.47
N TYR A 18 1.98 27.65 -25.70
CA TYR A 18 1.68 26.27 -26.07
C TYR A 18 2.94 25.40 -26.05
N HIS A 19 4.06 25.89 -26.59
CA HIS A 19 5.33 25.15 -26.61
C HIS A 19 5.89 24.96 -25.20
N PHE A 20 5.87 26.00 -24.36
CA PHE A 20 6.28 25.93 -22.95
C PHE A 20 5.41 24.97 -22.12
N ARG A 21 4.08 25.00 -22.33
CA ARG A 21 3.18 24.03 -21.67
C ARG A 21 3.41 22.61 -22.14
N LYS A 22 3.75 22.42 -23.43
CA LYS A 22 4.03 21.10 -23.99
C LYS A 22 5.31 20.51 -23.41
N THR A 23 6.40 21.28 -23.33
CA THR A 23 7.66 20.83 -22.73
C THR A 23 7.52 20.56 -21.22
N HIS A 24 6.76 21.39 -20.49
CA HIS A 24 6.46 21.15 -19.08
C HIS A 24 5.63 19.87 -18.86
N MET A 25 4.61 19.61 -19.69
CA MET A 25 3.81 18.38 -19.62
C MET A 25 4.64 17.14 -20.00
N GLU A 26 5.59 17.26 -20.94
CA GLU A 26 6.53 16.19 -21.29
C GLU A 26 7.46 15.86 -20.11
N GLN A 27 7.96 16.87 -19.38
CA GLN A 27 8.77 16.67 -18.17
C GLN A 27 7.99 15.95 -17.06
N LEU A 28 6.73 16.30 -16.83
CA LEU A 28 5.89 15.65 -15.81
C LEU A 28 5.52 14.20 -16.16
N ASN A 29 5.40 13.89 -17.46
CA ASN A 29 5.26 12.51 -17.92
C ASN A 29 6.53 11.68 -17.63
N LEU A 30 7.73 12.29 -17.67
CA LEU A 30 8.96 11.61 -17.26
C LEU A 30 8.94 11.28 -15.77
N ILE A 31 8.43 12.16 -14.91
CA ILE A 31 8.34 11.93 -13.45
C ILE A 31 7.48 10.69 -13.15
N THR A 32 6.29 10.59 -13.75
CA THR A 32 5.42 9.42 -13.51
C THR A 32 6.06 8.10 -13.94
N ASN A 33 6.80 8.11 -15.06
CA ASN A 33 7.56 6.96 -15.53
C ASN A 33 8.72 6.61 -14.58
N PHE A 34 9.49 7.60 -14.14
CA PHE A 34 10.62 7.42 -13.22
C PHE A 34 10.16 6.84 -11.87
N LEU A 35 9.06 7.38 -11.32
CA LEU A 35 8.43 6.88 -10.10
C LEU A 35 7.67 5.55 -10.27
N ARG A 36 7.68 4.99 -11.49
CA ARG A 36 6.98 3.75 -11.86
C ARG A 36 5.48 3.79 -11.56
N ILE A 37 4.86 4.96 -11.66
CA ILE A 37 3.41 5.13 -11.54
C ILE A 37 2.78 4.70 -12.87
N LYS A 38 2.26 3.47 -12.90
CA LYS A 38 1.73 2.84 -14.13
C LYS A 38 0.34 3.35 -14.56
N ASP A 39 -0.36 4.07 -13.70
CA ASP A 39 -1.73 4.51 -13.97
C ASP A 39 -1.76 5.71 -14.90
N LYS A 40 -2.17 5.49 -16.15
CA LYS A 40 -2.27 6.51 -17.19
C LYS A 40 -3.33 7.59 -16.91
N ASN A 41 -4.23 7.35 -15.96
CA ASN A 41 -5.29 8.30 -15.60
C ASN A 41 -4.84 9.33 -14.55
N ILE A 42 -3.62 9.17 -14.01
CA ILE A 42 -3.01 10.16 -13.11
C ILE A 42 -2.22 11.16 -13.95
N THR A 43 -2.50 12.44 -13.74
CA THR A 43 -1.72 13.54 -14.28
C THR A 43 -1.11 14.32 -13.14
N ILE A 44 0.21 14.41 -13.10
CA ILE A 44 0.95 15.32 -12.22
C ILE A 44 0.94 16.69 -12.89
N THR A 45 0.65 17.72 -12.12
CA THR A 45 0.56 19.11 -12.61
C THR A 45 1.72 19.96 -12.11
N ASP A 46 2.15 19.73 -10.87
CA ASP A 46 3.12 20.59 -10.19
C ASP A 46 3.99 19.78 -9.24
N GLU A 47 5.20 20.26 -9.02
CA GLU A 47 6.16 19.77 -8.04
C GLU A 47 6.54 20.93 -7.10
N TYR A 48 6.61 20.64 -5.80
CA TYR A 48 7.01 21.60 -4.79
C TYR A 48 8.05 21.00 -3.86
N ASP A 49 9.11 21.75 -3.61
CA ASP A 49 10.04 21.48 -2.53
C ASP A 49 9.58 22.23 -1.28
N MET A 50 9.26 21.48 -0.22
CA MET A 50 8.84 22.03 1.06
C MET A 50 10.01 22.18 2.05
N GLY A 51 11.25 21.95 1.61
CA GLY A 51 12.49 21.92 2.39
C GLY A 51 12.65 20.66 3.26
N THR A 52 11.54 20.12 3.74
CA THR A 52 11.50 18.89 4.57
C THR A 52 11.08 17.64 3.78
N HIS A 53 10.36 17.83 2.68
CA HIS A 53 9.84 16.77 1.83
C HIS A 53 9.47 17.35 0.45
N LEU A 54 9.40 16.49 -0.56
CA LEU A 54 8.92 16.83 -1.89
C LEU A 54 7.42 16.52 -2.00
N GLU A 55 6.67 17.42 -2.63
CA GLU A 55 5.24 17.21 -2.94
C GLU A 55 4.99 17.18 -4.45
N LEU A 56 4.32 16.13 -4.91
CA LEU A 56 3.80 16.04 -6.27
C LEU A 56 2.29 16.22 -6.27
N HIS A 57 1.83 17.27 -6.93
CA HIS A 57 0.41 17.58 -7.02
C HIS A 57 -0.14 17.07 -8.34
N GLY A 58 -1.33 16.48 -8.27
CA GLY A 58 -1.94 15.93 -9.46
C GLY A 58 -3.40 15.59 -9.28
N HIS A 59 -3.99 15.13 -10.37
CA HIS A 59 -5.38 14.67 -10.38
C HIS A 59 -5.53 13.32 -11.08
N LEU A 60 -6.46 12.53 -10.57
CA LEU A 60 -6.91 11.27 -11.16
C LEU A 60 -8.25 11.52 -11.85
N ASP A 61 -8.28 11.35 -13.16
CA ASP A 61 -9.49 11.51 -13.97
C ASP A 61 -9.55 10.46 -15.07
N HIS A 62 -10.70 9.80 -15.20
CA HIS A 62 -10.95 8.81 -16.25
C HIS A 62 -12.39 8.92 -16.76
N THR A 63 -12.72 8.16 -17.80
CA THR A 63 -14.07 8.11 -18.36
C THR A 63 -15.08 7.67 -17.31
N ALA A 64 -16.26 8.30 -17.31
CA ALA A 64 -17.28 8.05 -16.29
C ALA A 64 -17.80 6.59 -16.39
N PRO A 65 -17.73 5.80 -15.31
CA PRO A 65 -18.21 4.43 -15.32
C PRO A 65 -19.75 4.38 -15.30
N LYS A 66 -20.34 3.19 -15.50
CA LYS A 66 -21.77 2.97 -15.24
C LYS A 66 -22.05 2.97 -13.74
N CYS A 67 -23.26 3.39 -13.35
CA CYS A 67 -23.63 3.44 -11.94
C CYS A 67 -23.58 2.05 -11.30
N PRO A 68 -22.91 1.89 -10.13
CA PRO A 68 -22.86 0.59 -9.46
C PRO A 68 -24.23 0.14 -8.90
N LYS A 69 -25.18 1.07 -8.70
CA LYS A 69 -26.52 0.77 -8.15
C LYS A 69 -27.55 0.46 -9.24
N CYS A 70 -27.75 1.38 -10.18
CA CYS A 70 -28.81 1.27 -11.19
C CYS A 70 -28.30 1.02 -12.62
N LYS A 71 -26.97 0.86 -12.82
CA LYS A 71 -26.32 0.73 -14.14
C LYS A 71 -26.51 1.90 -15.11
N GLY A 72 -27.20 2.96 -14.66
CA GLY A 72 -27.41 4.21 -15.38
C GLY A 72 -26.13 5.00 -15.68
N GLN A 73 -26.24 6.02 -16.52
CA GLN A 73 -25.12 6.83 -16.96
C GLN A 73 -24.61 7.73 -15.83
N MET A 74 -23.29 7.73 -15.60
CA MET A 74 -22.65 8.70 -14.71
C MET A 74 -22.04 9.85 -15.52
N ALA A 75 -22.04 11.03 -14.91
CA ALA A 75 -21.36 12.21 -15.41
C ALA A 75 -20.21 12.61 -14.48
N LYS A 76 -19.18 13.24 -15.04
CA LYS A 76 -18.14 13.89 -14.25
C LYS A 76 -18.79 15.00 -13.42
N TYR A 77 -18.49 15.02 -12.13
CA TYR A 77 -18.95 16.04 -11.21
C TYR A 77 -17.74 16.91 -10.87
N ASP A 78 -17.35 16.99 -9.61
CA ASP A 78 -16.20 17.73 -9.13
C ASP A 78 -15.04 16.80 -8.70
N TYR A 79 -14.04 17.37 -8.05
CA TYR A 79 -12.95 16.64 -7.42
C TYR A 79 -13.17 16.49 -5.92
N GLN A 80 -12.72 15.36 -5.38
CA GLN A 80 -12.62 15.18 -3.93
C GLN A 80 -11.51 16.08 -3.34
N LYS A 81 -11.61 16.36 -2.04
CA LYS A 81 -10.48 16.87 -1.25
C LYS A 81 -9.21 16.06 -1.53
N THR A 82 -8.10 16.76 -1.71
CA THR A 82 -6.80 16.18 -2.02
C THR A 82 -6.42 15.10 -1.00
N SER A 83 -6.12 13.90 -1.49
CA SER A 83 -5.56 12.82 -0.70
C SER A 83 -4.06 13.03 -0.53
N LYS A 84 -3.55 12.84 0.69
CA LYS A 84 -2.11 12.82 0.98
C LYS A 84 -1.64 11.37 0.92
N ILE A 85 -0.81 11.03 -0.05
CA ILE A 85 -0.37 9.65 -0.31
C ILE A 85 1.15 9.58 -0.17
N PRO A 86 1.68 9.06 0.96
CA PRO A 86 3.11 8.82 1.09
C PRO A 86 3.62 7.87 0.01
N TYR A 87 4.76 8.19 -0.57
CA TYR A 87 5.45 7.39 -1.58
C TYR A 87 6.89 7.09 -1.14
N LEU A 88 7.62 6.37 -1.99
CA LEU A 88 9.03 6.05 -1.76
C LEU A 88 9.88 7.32 -1.81
N GLU A 89 10.88 7.42 -0.93
CA GLU A 89 11.84 8.53 -0.87
C GLU A 89 12.62 8.67 -2.18
N THR A 90 13.01 9.90 -2.52
CA THR A 90 13.82 10.23 -3.69
C THR A 90 14.99 11.10 -3.25
N ALA A 91 16.22 10.67 -3.50
CA ALA A 91 17.44 11.36 -3.05
C ALA A 91 17.42 11.71 -1.55
N ASP A 92 16.99 10.76 -0.71
CA ASP A 92 16.80 10.92 0.75
C ASP A 92 15.76 11.97 1.19
N TYR A 93 14.98 12.51 0.25
CA TYR A 93 13.81 13.33 0.57
C TYR A 93 12.53 12.48 0.62
N PRO A 94 11.72 12.60 1.69
CA PRO A 94 10.39 12.03 1.70
C PRO A 94 9.54 12.57 0.56
N LEU A 95 8.78 11.70 -0.10
CA LEU A 95 7.91 12.08 -1.21
C LEU A 95 6.44 11.91 -0.84
N LEU A 96 5.65 12.96 -1.05
CA LEU A 96 4.21 12.96 -0.79
C LEU A 96 3.42 13.31 -2.05
N ILE A 97 2.55 12.39 -2.48
CA ILE A 97 1.66 12.63 -3.62
C ILE A 97 0.35 13.25 -3.11
N ARG A 98 0.05 14.45 -3.60
CA ARG A 98 -1.17 15.22 -3.36
C ARG A 98 -2.14 14.99 -4.51
N LEU A 99 -2.96 13.95 -4.40
CA LEU A 99 -3.84 13.50 -5.48
C LEU A 99 -5.30 13.93 -5.28
N ARG A 100 -5.85 14.70 -6.21
CA ARG A 100 -7.29 15.00 -6.30
C ARG A 100 -7.99 13.92 -7.13
N LYS A 101 -8.99 13.23 -6.56
CA LYS A 101 -9.72 12.15 -7.27
C LYS A 101 -11.03 12.66 -7.85
N ARG A 102 -11.28 12.39 -9.13
CA ARG A 102 -12.55 12.78 -9.77
C ARG A 102 -13.73 12.06 -9.12
N ARG A 103 -14.83 12.80 -8.88
CA ARG A 103 -16.12 12.24 -8.47
C ARG A 103 -17.06 12.17 -9.67
N PHE A 104 -17.88 11.12 -9.69
CA PHE A 104 -18.90 10.88 -10.69
C PHE A 104 -20.27 10.86 -10.01
N LYS A 105 -21.27 11.50 -10.62
CA LYS A 105 -22.66 11.51 -10.16
C LYS A 105 -23.55 10.80 -11.17
N CYS A 106 -24.35 9.84 -10.70
CA CYS A 106 -25.35 9.18 -11.53
C CYS A 106 -26.52 10.13 -11.80
N LYS A 107 -26.97 10.20 -13.06
CA LYS A 107 -28.11 11.06 -13.46
C LYS A 107 -29.45 10.51 -12.97
N ASP A 108 -29.60 9.19 -12.92
CA ASP A 108 -30.89 8.56 -12.62
C ASP A 108 -31.16 8.41 -11.11
N CYS A 109 -30.15 7.99 -10.33
CA CYS A 109 -30.32 7.72 -8.90
C CYS A 109 -29.50 8.64 -7.97
N GLY A 110 -28.77 9.62 -8.52
CA GLY A 110 -27.96 10.57 -7.76
C GLY A 110 -26.74 9.99 -7.04
N LYS A 111 -26.49 8.68 -7.10
CA LYS A 111 -25.38 8.02 -6.38
C LYS A 111 -24.02 8.51 -6.88
N MET A 112 -23.10 8.71 -5.93
CA MET A 112 -21.73 9.14 -6.19
C MET A 112 -20.77 7.94 -6.29
N ALA A 113 -19.79 8.03 -7.19
CA ALA A 113 -18.62 7.17 -7.24
C ALA A 113 -17.36 8.04 -7.33
N VAL A 114 -16.22 7.49 -6.92
CA VAL A 114 -14.91 8.17 -6.95
C VAL A 114 -13.99 7.37 -7.85
N ALA A 115 -13.14 8.07 -8.62
CA ALA A 115 -12.11 7.44 -9.41
C ALA A 115 -11.15 6.60 -8.54
N GLU A 116 -10.88 5.38 -8.98
CA GLU A 116 -9.99 4.43 -8.30
C GLU A 116 -8.69 4.29 -9.10
N THR A 117 -7.60 3.92 -8.41
CA THR A 117 -6.26 3.81 -9.00
C THR A 117 -5.49 2.65 -8.34
N PRO A 118 -4.64 1.91 -9.06
CA PRO A 118 -3.75 0.91 -8.47
C PRO A 118 -2.65 1.52 -7.57
N LEU A 119 -2.40 2.83 -7.64
CA LEU A 119 -1.40 3.50 -6.80
C LEU A 119 -1.70 3.35 -5.30
N VAL A 120 -2.99 3.42 -4.93
CA VAL A 120 -3.47 3.33 -3.55
C VAL A 120 -4.81 2.60 -3.50
N LYS A 121 -4.93 1.64 -2.58
CA LYS A 121 -6.18 0.88 -2.39
C LYS A 121 -7.33 1.80 -1.97
N LYS A 122 -8.56 1.40 -2.30
CA LYS A 122 -9.78 2.09 -1.84
C LYS A 122 -9.77 2.21 -0.30
N ASN A 123 -10.17 3.37 0.21
CA ASN A 123 -10.18 3.69 1.66
C ASN A 123 -8.81 3.62 2.36
N HIS A 124 -7.71 3.63 1.61
CA HIS A 124 -6.36 3.69 2.15
C HIS A 124 -5.67 5.01 1.72
N GLN A 125 -4.63 5.38 2.47
CA GLN A 125 -3.80 6.56 2.19
C GLN A 125 -2.36 6.19 1.82
N ILE A 126 -1.83 5.07 2.32
CA ILE A 126 -0.46 4.62 2.03
C ILE A 126 -0.43 3.94 0.66
N SER A 127 0.52 4.35 -0.19
CA SER A 127 0.68 3.77 -1.53
C SER A 127 0.99 2.26 -1.47
N VAL A 128 0.65 1.55 -2.54
CA VAL A 128 0.95 0.10 -2.65
C VAL A 128 2.46 -0.14 -2.61
N ALA A 129 3.26 0.72 -3.24
CA ALA A 129 4.71 0.63 -3.24
C ALA A 129 5.31 0.74 -1.83
N VAL A 130 4.85 1.70 -1.02
CA VAL A 130 5.29 1.82 0.38
C VAL A 130 4.87 0.59 1.18
N ASN A 131 3.64 0.08 1.00
CA ASN A 131 3.21 -1.15 1.69
C ASN A 131 4.05 -2.38 1.34
N GLN A 132 4.49 -2.50 0.08
CA GLN A 132 5.42 -3.55 -0.35
C GLN A 132 6.79 -3.36 0.28
N LYS A 133 7.28 -2.12 0.38
CA LYS A 133 8.56 -1.84 1.03
C LYS A 133 8.53 -2.10 2.54
N ILE A 134 7.42 -1.78 3.22
CA ILE A 134 7.22 -2.15 4.64
C ILE A 134 7.34 -3.68 4.78
N ALA A 135 6.65 -4.44 3.93
CA ALA A 135 6.71 -5.89 3.95
C ALA A 135 8.13 -6.42 3.79
N GLN A 136 8.88 -5.89 2.82
CA GLN A 136 10.28 -6.24 2.61
C GLN A 136 11.15 -5.95 3.84
N LEU A 137 11.07 -4.74 4.40
CA LEU A 137 11.91 -4.35 5.54
C LEU A 137 11.56 -5.12 6.82
N LEU A 138 10.31 -5.54 6.98
CA LEU A 138 9.90 -6.43 8.07
C LEU A 138 10.50 -7.83 7.90
N ILE A 139 10.56 -8.36 6.67
CA ILE A 139 11.23 -9.64 6.37
C ILE A 139 12.73 -9.55 6.63
N GLU A 140 13.36 -8.41 6.31
CA GLU A 140 14.75 -8.09 6.64
C GLU A 140 15.00 -7.84 8.15
N ASN A 141 13.98 -8.09 8.99
CA ASN A 141 14.02 -7.96 10.45
C ASN A 141 14.47 -6.56 10.93
N GLN A 142 14.12 -5.51 10.19
CA GLN A 142 14.42 -4.15 10.63
C GLN A 142 13.48 -3.69 11.74
N ALA A 143 13.99 -2.90 12.69
CA ALA A 143 13.20 -2.36 13.77
C ALA A 143 12.04 -1.49 13.24
N MET A 144 10.81 -1.71 13.74
CA MET A 144 9.62 -0.98 13.28
C MET A 144 9.76 0.55 13.37
N LYS A 145 10.47 1.06 14.39
CA LYS A 145 10.75 2.51 14.53
C LYS A 145 11.64 3.03 13.41
N HIS A 146 12.63 2.24 12.99
CA HIS A 146 13.52 2.57 11.89
C HIS A 146 12.76 2.54 10.55
N ILE A 147 11.93 1.52 10.31
CA ILE A 147 11.07 1.42 9.12
C ILE A 147 10.14 2.63 9.03
N ALA A 148 9.50 2.99 10.14
CA ALA A 148 8.58 4.12 10.21
C ALA A 148 9.26 5.45 9.87
N HIS A 149 10.46 5.68 10.43
CA HIS A 149 11.26 6.87 10.15
C HIS A 149 11.66 6.93 8.66
N ARG A 150 12.23 5.86 8.12
CA ARG A 150 12.68 5.78 6.73
C ARG A 150 11.55 6.00 5.73
N LEU A 151 10.38 5.40 5.97
CA LEU A 151 9.25 5.50 5.05
C LEU A 151 8.33 6.69 5.34
N SER A 152 8.70 7.57 6.29
CA SER A 152 7.90 8.73 6.70
C SER A 152 6.44 8.39 7.04
N ILE A 153 6.25 7.30 7.78
CA ILE A 153 4.94 6.80 8.24
C ILE A 153 4.94 6.60 9.75
N SER A 154 3.76 6.38 10.34
CA SER A 154 3.66 6.03 11.75
C SER A 154 4.11 4.59 12.02
N THR A 155 4.72 4.36 13.18
CA THR A 155 5.01 3.00 13.70
C THR A 155 3.76 2.15 13.80
N SER A 156 2.61 2.74 14.14
CA SER A 156 1.31 2.05 14.14
C SER A 156 0.89 1.55 12.76
N SER A 157 1.30 2.22 11.67
CA SER A 157 1.03 1.75 10.31
C SER A 157 1.87 0.54 9.96
N VAL A 158 3.14 0.53 10.36
CA VAL A 158 4.03 -0.64 10.24
C VAL A 158 3.47 -1.82 11.03
N MET A 159 3.04 -1.60 12.29
CA MET A 159 2.43 -2.63 13.13
C MET A 159 1.15 -3.21 12.52
N ARG A 160 0.24 -2.36 12.00
CA ARG A 160 -0.96 -2.85 11.31
C ARG A 160 -0.60 -3.72 10.12
N LYS A 161 0.42 -3.34 9.36
CA LYS A 161 0.90 -4.12 8.22
C LYS A 161 1.51 -5.45 8.67
N LEU A 162 2.28 -5.45 9.75
CA LEU A 162 2.82 -6.67 10.37
C LEU A 162 1.68 -7.63 10.78
N ASN A 163 0.61 -7.12 11.36
CA ASN A 163 -0.54 -7.93 11.77
C ASN A 163 -1.36 -8.48 10.60
N GLU A 164 -1.15 -7.99 9.37
CA GLU A 164 -1.75 -8.61 8.17
C GLU A 164 -1.03 -9.91 7.77
N PHE A 165 0.23 -10.09 8.18
CA PHE A 165 0.93 -11.34 7.96
C PHE A 165 0.34 -12.41 8.86
N LYS A 166 -0.23 -13.43 8.21
CA LYS A 166 -0.72 -14.62 8.89
C LYS A 166 0.26 -15.74 8.65
N PHE A 167 0.65 -16.41 9.71
CA PHE A 167 1.31 -17.70 9.60
C PHE A 167 0.24 -18.73 9.21
N GLU A 168 0.26 -19.19 7.97
CA GLU A 168 -0.61 -20.27 7.52
C GLU A 168 0.05 -21.61 7.82
N THR A 169 -0.52 -22.35 8.77
CA THR A 169 -0.09 -23.71 9.08
C THR A 169 -0.72 -24.67 8.07
N ASP A 170 0.11 -25.43 7.35
CA ASP A 170 -0.40 -26.56 6.56
C ASP A 170 -0.75 -27.73 7.49
N TRP A 171 -2.04 -28.03 7.62
CA TRP A 171 -2.53 -29.12 8.47
C TRP A 171 -2.41 -30.50 7.82
N ASN A 172 -1.94 -30.59 6.57
CA ASN A 172 -1.86 -31.84 5.81
C ASN A 172 -0.47 -32.48 5.81
N THR A 173 0.54 -31.76 6.29
CA THR A 173 1.93 -32.20 6.32
C THR A 173 2.57 -31.95 7.68
N LEU A 174 3.38 -32.91 8.11
CA LEU A 174 4.33 -32.82 9.21
C LEU A 174 5.60 -33.55 8.74
N PRO A 175 6.80 -33.08 9.12
CA PRO A 175 8.04 -33.77 8.78
C PRO A 175 8.17 -35.08 9.57
N GLU A 176 9.07 -35.96 9.12
CA GLU A 176 9.33 -37.23 9.82
C GLU A 176 10.11 -37.03 11.12
N VAL A 177 10.99 -36.02 11.17
CA VAL A 177 11.78 -35.65 12.35
C VAL A 177 11.44 -34.21 12.72
N MET A 178 10.94 -34.00 13.93
CA MET A 178 10.68 -32.68 14.47
C MET A 178 11.66 -32.37 15.61
N SER A 179 11.92 -31.09 15.83
CA SER A 179 12.58 -30.60 17.03
C SER A 179 11.60 -29.77 17.83
N TRP A 180 11.47 -30.07 19.12
CA TRP A 180 10.62 -29.36 20.07
C TRP A 180 11.49 -28.61 21.07
N ASP A 181 11.22 -27.33 21.29
CA ASP A 181 11.97 -26.51 22.24
C ASP A 181 11.08 -25.48 22.95
N GLU A 182 11.57 -24.96 24.08
CA GLU A 182 10.95 -23.89 24.85
C GLU A 182 11.85 -22.64 24.83
N TYR A 183 11.28 -21.47 24.54
CA TYR A 183 12.04 -20.23 24.54
C TYR A 183 11.30 -19.11 25.31
N ALA A 184 12.08 -18.22 25.93
CA ALA A 184 11.53 -17.08 26.67
C ALA A 184 11.45 -15.86 25.74
N PHE A 185 10.24 -15.33 25.51
CA PHE A 185 10.06 -14.18 24.61
C PHE A 185 10.08 -12.83 25.33
N ASN A 186 9.33 -12.68 26.42
CA ASN A 186 9.31 -11.46 27.23
C ASN A 186 8.82 -11.72 28.66
N LYS A 187 9.49 -11.13 29.66
CA LYS A 187 9.11 -11.14 31.09
C LYS A 187 8.79 -12.54 31.66
N GLY A 188 9.66 -13.53 31.38
CA GLY A 188 9.59 -14.86 31.99
C GLY A 188 8.44 -15.77 31.50
N LYS A 189 7.70 -15.37 30.46
CA LYS A 189 6.72 -16.25 29.80
C LYS A 189 7.43 -17.10 28.75
N MET A 190 7.39 -18.42 28.95
CA MET A 190 7.92 -19.43 28.03
C MET A 190 6.90 -19.71 26.92
N SER A 191 7.37 -19.66 25.68
CA SER A 191 6.65 -20.08 24.48
C SER A 191 7.26 -21.38 23.97
N PHE A 192 6.44 -22.16 23.27
CA PHE A 192 6.86 -23.41 22.64
C PHE A 192 7.12 -23.18 21.15
N ILE A 193 8.20 -23.76 20.64
CA ILE A 193 8.50 -23.79 19.21
C ILE A 193 8.65 -25.24 18.74
N ALA A 194 8.04 -25.54 17.61
CA ALA A 194 8.29 -26.76 16.86
C ALA A 194 8.79 -26.41 15.47
N GLN A 195 9.84 -27.11 15.04
CA GLN A 195 10.43 -26.96 13.72
C GLN A 195 10.78 -28.32 13.12
N ASP A 196 10.92 -28.34 11.80
CA ASP A 196 11.52 -29.47 11.10
C ASP A 196 12.99 -29.56 11.50
N PHE A 197 13.45 -30.75 11.88
CA PHE A 197 14.82 -30.95 12.33
C PHE A 197 15.83 -30.72 11.21
N ASP A 198 15.53 -31.17 9.99
CA ASP A 198 16.49 -31.11 8.87
C ASP A 198 16.52 -29.72 8.24
N SER A 199 15.35 -29.14 7.98
CA SER A 199 15.25 -27.85 7.26
C SER A 199 15.23 -26.63 8.17
N LEU A 200 15.09 -26.81 9.49
CA LEU A 200 14.89 -25.75 10.49
C LEU A 200 13.67 -24.85 10.20
N ASN A 201 12.76 -25.30 9.32
CA ASN A 201 11.54 -24.58 9.04
C ASN A 201 10.60 -24.64 10.24
N VAL A 202 10.15 -23.48 10.70
CA VAL A 202 9.23 -23.37 11.82
C VAL A 202 7.87 -23.95 11.42
N ILE A 203 7.38 -24.90 12.19
CA ILE A 203 6.07 -25.56 12.02
C ILE A 203 5.01 -24.85 12.87
N ALA A 204 5.36 -24.54 14.12
CA ALA A 204 4.45 -23.91 15.06
C ALA A 204 5.18 -23.08 16.11
N ILE A 205 4.58 -21.94 16.45
CA ILE A 205 4.94 -21.13 17.62
C ILE A 205 3.68 -21.01 18.48
N LEU A 206 3.75 -21.43 19.74
CA LEU A 206 2.61 -21.44 20.66
C LEU A 206 2.87 -20.56 21.88
N ASP A 207 1.88 -19.74 22.21
CA ASP A 207 1.86 -18.90 23.41
C ASP A 207 1.55 -19.76 24.65
N GLY A 208 2.57 -20.47 25.14
CA GLY A 208 2.53 -21.26 26.36
C GLY A 208 3.14 -22.65 26.22
N ARG A 209 3.80 -23.11 27.28
CA ARG A 209 4.49 -24.41 27.34
C ARG A 209 3.66 -25.60 27.84
N THR A 210 2.40 -25.37 28.23
CA THR A 210 1.62 -26.43 28.89
C THR A 210 1.29 -27.56 27.91
N GLN A 211 1.93 -28.71 28.12
CA GLN A 211 1.84 -29.89 27.24
C GLN A 211 0.40 -30.36 27.04
N ALA A 212 -0.38 -30.45 28.13
CA ALA A 212 -1.72 -31.04 28.12
C ALA A 212 -2.76 -30.19 27.37
N THR A 213 -2.67 -28.86 27.43
CA THR A 213 -3.73 -27.94 26.96
C THR A 213 -3.34 -27.14 25.73
N THR A 214 -2.06 -26.81 25.55
CA THR A 214 -1.62 -25.94 24.45
C THR A 214 -1.00 -26.76 23.33
N ILE A 215 0.06 -27.52 23.64
CA ILE A 215 0.83 -28.29 22.65
C ILE A 215 -0.02 -29.43 22.08
N ARG A 216 -0.61 -30.26 22.96
CA ARG A 216 -1.45 -31.39 22.53
C ARG A 216 -2.64 -30.93 21.68
N ASN A 217 -3.36 -29.90 22.10
CA ASN A 217 -4.53 -29.41 21.37
C ASN A 217 -4.15 -28.85 19.99
N HIS A 218 -2.99 -28.20 19.87
CA HIS A 218 -2.48 -27.76 18.56
C HIS A 218 -2.23 -28.95 17.64
N PHE A 219 -1.42 -29.93 18.06
CA PHE A 219 -1.07 -31.07 17.21
C PHE A 219 -2.24 -32.04 16.95
N LEU A 220 -3.22 -32.13 17.83
CA LEU A 220 -4.43 -32.94 17.61
C LEU A 220 -5.29 -32.46 16.43
N ARG A 221 -5.12 -31.21 15.97
CA ARG A 221 -5.79 -30.70 14.76
C ARG A 221 -5.28 -31.37 13.48
N TYR A 222 -4.07 -31.90 13.49
CA TYR A 222 -3.54 -32.66 12.36
C TYR A 222 -4.26 -34.02 12.25
N PRO A 223 -4.68 -34.43 11.04
CA PRO A 223 -5.25 -35.75 10.82
C PRO A 223 -4.32 -36.86 11.33
N ARG A 224 -4.88 -37.93 11.87
CA ARG A 224 -4.11 -39.04 12.46
C ARG A 224 -3.07 -39.61 11.48
N LYS A 225 -3.41 -39.71 10.20
CA LYS A 225 -2.49 -40.17 9.14
C LYS A 225 -1.27 -39.26 8.97
N VAL A 226 -1.39 -37.94 9.21
CA VAL A 226 -0.27 -36.99 9.16
C VAL A 226 0.62 -37.18 10.38
N ARG A 227 0.01 -37.25 11.57
CA ARG A 227 0.74 -37.44 12.83
C ARG A 227 1.56 -38.73 12.88
N ASN A 228 1.02 -39.83 12.34
CA ASN A 228 1.72 -41.10 12.29
C ASN A 228 2.95 -41.11 11.34
N ARG A 229 3.14 -40.07 10.51
CA ARG A 229 4.35 -39.95 9.67
C ARG A 229 5.55 -39.43 10.47
N VAL A 230 5.30 -38.74 11.58
CA VAL A 230 6.35 -38.28 12.49
C VAL A 230 6.94 -39.53 13.16
N LYS A 231 8.21 -39.78 12.92
CA LYS A 231 8.97 -40.90 13.46
C LYS A 231 9.72 -40.51 14.73
N VAL A 232 10.23 -39.28 14.77
CA VAL A 232 11.07 -38.77 15.86
C VAL A 232 10.65 -37.34 16.20
N ILE A 233 10.66 -37.03 17.51
CA ILE A 233 10.44 -35.71 18.10
C ILE A 233 11.59 -35.45 19.07
#